data_AF-A0A922MWQ0-F1
#
_entry.id   AF-A0A922MWQ0-F1
#
_cell.length_a   1.000
_cell.length_b   1.000
_cell.length_c   1.000
_cell.angle_alpha   90.00
_cell.angle_beta   90.00
_cell.angle_gamma   90.00
#
_symmetry.space_group_name_H-M   'P 1'
#
loop_
_entity.id
_entity.type
_entity.pdbx_description
1 polymer ?
#
loop_
_entity_poly.entity_id
_entity_poly.type
_entity_poly.pdbx_seq_one_letter_code
_entity_poly.pdbx_strand_id
1 'polypeptide(L)'
;MSIPFNWVGIFNTHCEKFYIAVLEADAACSRWRMHIRSTSQAKRLCKNVQRLNRAAFHKMRACHIFTVDATMAQAFNSLEVEYIIILLQFGYVK
;
A
#
# COMPACT_ATOMS: atom_id res chain seq x y z
N MET A 1 12.57 12.34 18.41
CA MET A 1 12.29 10.89 18.51
C MET A 1 12.27 10.35 17.09
N SER A 2 13.42 9.90 16.61
CA SER A 2 13.61 9.48 15.21
C SER A 2 13.00 8.09 15.04
N ILE A 3 11.99 7.93 14.19
CA ILE A 3 11.50 6.61 13.79
C ILE A 3 12.66 5.93 13.07
N PRO A 4 13.16 4.78 13.53
CA PRO A 4 14.28 4.12 12.85
C PRO A 4 13.90 3.78 11.40
N PHE A 5 14.78 4.11 10.44
CA PHE A 5 14.71 3.89 9.00
C PHE A 5 13.91 2.66 8.54
N ASN A 6 14.14 1.54 9.23
CA ASN A 6 13.51 0.25 8.97
C ASN A 6 11.97 0.27 9.10
N TRP A 7 11.42 1.04 10.04
CA TRP A 7 9.99 1.01 10.35
C TRP A 7 9.13 1.63 9.25
N VAL A 8 9.61 2.68 8.60
CA VAL A 8 8.90 3.30 7.47
C VAL A 8 8.83 2.32 6.30
N GLY A 9 9.95 1.67 5.96
CA GLY A 9 9.99 0.64 4.91
C GLY A 9 9.12 -0.58 5.22
N ILE A 10 9.22 -1.11 6.44
CA ILE A 10 8.40 -2.24 6.91
C ILE A 10 6.90 -1.89 6.83
N PHE A 11 6.51 -0.73 7.36
CA PHE A 11 5.11 -0.32 7.39
C PHE A 11 4.52 -0.18 5.98
N ASN A 12 5.22 0.51 5.08
CA ASN A 12 4.80 0.63 3.68
C ASN A 12 4.68 -0.73 2.98
N THR A 13 5.59 -1.66 3.26
CA THR A 13 5.54 -3.02 2.71
C THR A 13 4.30 -3.77 3.17
N HIS A 14 3.93 -3.64 4.46
CA HIS A 14 2.69 -4.24 4.97
C HIS A 14 1.44 -3.60 4.37
N CYS A 15 1.42 -2.27 4.22
CA CYS A 15 0.32 -1.57 3.56
C CYS A 15 0.16 -2.04 2.11
N GLU A 16 1.26 -2.13 1.35
CA GLU A 16 1.20 -2.56 -0.05
C GLU A 16 0.71 -4.00 -0.18
N LYS A 17 1.18 -4.93 0.66
CA LYS A 17 0.68 -6.31 0.69
C LYS A 17 -0.82 -6.37 1.00
N PHE A 18 -1.30 -5.53 1.93
CA PHE A 18 -2.72 -5.43 2.22
C PHE A 18 -3.51 -4.90 1.02
N TYR A 19 -3.00 -3.88 0.32
CA TYR A 19 -3.66 -3.33 -0.88
C TYR A 19 -3.76 -4.36 -2.00
N ILE A 20 -2.69 -5.12 -2.24
CA ILE A 20 -2.68 -6.21 -3.21
C ILE A 20 -3.73 -7.27 -2.83
N ALA A 21 -3.79 -7.70 -1.57
CA ALA A 21 -4.76 -8.69 -1.13
C ALA A 21 -6.22 -8.22 -1.32
N VAL A 22 -6.50 -6.94 -1.09
CA VAL A 22 -7.82 -6.34 -1.34
C VAL A 22 -8.18 -6.37 -2.82
N LEU A 23 -7.23 -6.01 -3.70
CA LEU A 23 -7.40 -6.03 -5.16
C LEU A 23 -7.58 -7.45 -5.70
N GLU A 24 -6.79 -8.40 -5.20
CA GLU A 24 -6.90 -9.81 -5.56
C GLU A 24 -8.25 -10.40 -5.14
N ALA A 25 -8.74 -10.05 -3.96
CA ALA A 25 -10.07 -10.46 -3.50
C ALA A 25 -11.18 -9.91 -4.40
N ASP A 26 -11.10 -8.65 -4.82
CA ASP A 26 -12.06 -8.06 -5.76
C ASP A 26 -12.01 -8.75 -7.14
N ALA A 27 -10.81 -8.98 -7.66
CA ALA A 27 -10.60 -9.65 -8.94
C ALA A 27 -11.06 -11.11 -8.92
N ALA A 28 -10.80 -11.83 -7.83
CA ALA A 28 -11.30 -13.19 -7.62
C ALA A 28 -12.84 -13.20 -7.60
N CYS A 29 -13.48 -12.28 -6.88
CA CYS A 29 -14.94 -12.14 -6.88
C CYS A 29 -15.51 -11.82 -8.27
N SER A 30 -14.82 -10.98 -9.05
CA SER A 30 -15.19 -10.65 -10.43
C SER A 30 -15.14 -11.88 -11.34
N ARG A 31 -14.03 -12.62 -11.32
CA ARG A 31 -13.87 -13.87 -12.10
C ARG A 31 -14.91 -14.91 -11.69
N TRP A 32 -15.14 -15.07 -10.38
CA TRP A 32 -16.05 -16.10 -9.87
C TRP A 32 -17.49 -15.86 -10.31
N ARG A 33 -17.90 -14.58 -10.39
CA ARG A 33 -19.21 -14.19 -10.92
C ARG A 33 -19.41 -14.50 -12.40
N MET A 34 -18.33 -14.53 -13.20
CA MET A 34 -18.40 -14.80 -14.64
C MET A 34 -18.42 -16.29 -14.98
N HIS A 35 -17.70 -17.13 -14.22
CA HIS A 35 -17.39 -18.49 -14.66
C HIS A 35 -18.20 -19.62 -14.00
N ILE A 36 -18.85 -19.40 -12.86
CA ILE A 36 -19.44 -20.51 -12.09
C ILE A 36 -20.97 -20.38 -12.03
N ARG A 37 -21.69 -21.51 -12.20
CA ARG A 37 -23.08 -21.71 -11.73
C ARG A 37 -23.08 -21.67 -10.20
N SER A 38 -22.80 -20.48 -9.68
CA SER A 38 -22.50 -20.21 -8.29
C SER A 38 -23.80 -20.14 -7.50
N THR A 39 -23.81 -20.76 -6.32
CA THR A 39 -24.93 -20.70 -5.39
C THR A 39 -25.27 -19.24 -5.09
N SER A 40 -26.54 -18.96 -4.78
CA SER A 40 -26.99 -17.60 -4.43
C SER A 40 -26.16 -16.98 -3.30
N GLN A 41 -25.71 -17.82 -2.36
CA GLN A 41 -24.84 -17.47 -1.24
C GLN A 41 -23.45 -16.99 -1.69
N ALA A 42 -22.78 -17.74 -2.58
CA ALA A 42 -21.46 -17.36 -3.09
C ALA A 42 -21.51 -16.08 -3.94
N LYS A 43 -22.58 -15.89 -4.74
CA LYS A 43 -22.82 -14.62 -5.44
C LYS A 43 -23.03 -13.45 -4.48
N ARG A 44 -23.77 -13.66 -3.39
CA ARG A 44 -24.01 -12.64 -2.35
C ARG A 44 -22.71 -12.26 -1.65
N LEU A 45 -21.89 -13.25 -1.30
CA LEU A 45 -20.56 -13.02 -0.71
C LEU A 45 -19.70 -12.15 -1.63
N CYS A 46 -19.55 -12.54 -2.90
CA CYS A 46 -18.75 -11.78 -3.87
C CYS A 46 -19.26 -10.34 -4.01
N LYS A 47 -20.58 -10.14 -4.13
CA LYS A 47 -21.15 -8.78 -4.19
C LYS A 47 -20.86 -7.97 -2.92
N ASN A 48 -20.92 -8.59 -1.75
CA ASN A 48 -20.63 -7.90 -0.49
C ASN A 48 -19.16 -7.48 -0.39
N VAL A 49 -18.22 -8.36 -0.76
CA VAL A 49 -16.79 -8.04 -0.80
C VAL A 49 -16.53 -6.88 -1.74
N GLN A 50 -17.02 -6.96 -2.98
CA GLN A 50 -16.85 -5.90 -3.97
C GLN A 50 -17.51 -4.57 -3.56
N ARG A 51 -18.63 -4.62 -2.82
CA ARG A 51 -19.29 -3.44 -2.28
C ARG A 51 -18.48 -2.82 -1.13
N LEU A 52 -17.98 -3.65 -0.22
CA LEU A 52 -17.14 -3.21 0.88
C LEU A 52 -15.85 -2.56 0.35
N ASN A 53 -15.17 -3.20 -0.59
CA ASN A 53 -13.97 -2.67 -1.22
C ASN A 53 -14.26 -1.32 -1.88
N ARG A 54 -15.37 -1.17 -2.60
CA ARG A 54 -15.73 0.13 -3.21
C ARG A 54 -16.09 1.23 -2.22
N ALA A 55 -16.80 0.88 -1.14
CA ALA A 55 -17.36 1.87 -0.21
C ALA A 55 -16.39 2.28 0.90
N ALA A 56 -15.55 1.35 1.37
CA ALA A 56 -14.73 1.55 2.55
C ALA A 56 -13.23 1.58 2.25
N PHE A 57 -12.76 0.86 1.23
CA PHE A 57 -11.34 0.78 0.95
C PHE A 57 -10.85 2.03 0.20
N HIS A 58 -9.81 2.62 0.78
CA HIS A 58 -8.98 3.65 0.18
C HIS A 58 -7.56 3.40 0.68
N LYS A 59 -6.55 3.61 -0.19
CA LYS A 59 -5.15 3.55 0.27
C LYS A 59 -4.96 4.57 1.40
N MET A 60 -4.17 4.19 2.40
CA MET A 60 -3.88 5.05 3.54
C MET A 60 -3.13 6.29 3.07
N ARG A 61 -3.49 7.45 3.63
CA ARG A 61 -2.81 8.72 3.34
C ARG A 61 -2.22 9.29 4.61
N ALA A 62 -0.89 9.47 4.64
CA ALA A 62 -0.21 10.18 5.71
C ALA A 62 -0.46 11.69 5.55
N CYS A 63 -1.01 12.31 6.60
CA CYS A 63 -1.36 13.75 6.63
C CYS A 63 -2.25 14.20 5.46
N HIS A 64 -2.97 13.28 4.80
CA HIS A 64 -3.66 13.51 3.53
C HIS A 64 -2.79 13.98 2.35
N ILE A 65 -1.46 13.95 2.48
CA ILE A 65 -0.53 14.43 1.44
C ILE A 65 0.09 13.25 0.71
N PHE A 66 0.61 12.26 1.45
CA PHE A 66 1.34 11.13 0.87
C PHE A 66 0.51 9.86 0.96
N THR A 67 0.39 9.14 -0.16
CA THR A 67 -0.16 7.78 -0.13
C THR A 67 0.88 6.85 0.50
N VAL A 68 0.52 6.11 1.55
CA VAL A 68 1.42 5.18 2.22
C VAL A 68 1.51 3.91 1.38
N ASP A 69 2.42 3.91 0.41
CA ASP A 69 2.71 2.76 -0.43
C ASP A 69 4.22 2.63 -0.71
N ALA A 70 4.58 1.65 -1.52
CA ALA A 70 5.98 1.41 -1.88
C ALA A 70 6.67 2.64 -2.51
N THR A 71 5.91 3.52 -3.18
CA THR A 71 6.47 4.73 -3.80
C THR A 71 6.86 5.78 -2.75
N MET A 72 6.07 5.91 -1.67
CA MET A 72 6.43 6.78 -0.55
C MET A 72 7.68 6.28 0.17
N ALA A 73 7.78 4.98 0.40
CA ALA A 73 8.98 4.40 0.99
C ALA A 73 10.22 4.69 0.13
N GLN A 74 10.12 4.49 -1.18
CA GLN A 74 11.22 4.76 -2.11
C GLN A 74 11.62 6.25 -2.10
N ALA A 75 10.66 7.17 -2.21
CA ALA A 75 10.92 8.61 -2.21
C ALA A 75 11.58 9.06 -0.90
N PHE A 76 11.11 8.54 0.24
CA PHE A 76 11.70 8.85 1.55
C PHE A 76 13.15 8.36 1.66
N ASN A 77 13.41 7.12 1.22
CA ASN A 77 14.77 6.57 1.19
C ASN A 77 15.71 7.39 0.29
N SER A 78 15.24 7.81 -0.89
CA SER A 78 16.03 8.66 -1.80
C SER A 78 16.40 10.00 -1.15
N LEU A 79 15.43 10.70 -0.56
CA LEU A 79 15.65 11.98 0.12
C LEU A 79 16.67 11.84 1.25
N GLU A 80 16.57 10.77 2.02
CA GLU A 80 17.48 10.53 3.14
C GLU A 80 18.90 10.23 2.69
N VAL A 81 19.07 9.40 1.65
CA VAL A 81 20.39 9.13 1.07
C VAL A 81 21.02 10.41 0.53
N GLU A 82 20.25 11.23 -0.21
CA GLU A 82 20.71 12.52 -0.72
C GLU A 82 21.13 13.45 0.42
N TYR A 83 20.32 13.53 1.49
CA TYR A 83 20.62 14.36 2.65
C TYR A 83 21.90 13.90 3.37
N ILE A 84 22.09 12.59 3.55
CA ILE A 84 23.32 12.03 4.15
C ILE A 84 24.54 12.35 3.27
N ILE A 85 24.42 12.20 1.95
CA ILE A 85 25.52 12.53 1.03
C ILE A 85 25.89 14.01 1.14
N ILE A 86 24.90 14.91 1.16
CA ILE A 86 25.12 16.35 1.31
C ILE A 86 25.84 16.64 2.63
N LEU A 87 25.39 16.06 3.74
CA LEU A 87 26.04 16.23 5.04
C LEU A 87 27.48 15.70 5.04
N LEU A 88 27.74 14.56 4.40
CA LEU A 88 29.08 13.99 4.28
C LEU A 88 29.98 14.86 3.41
N GLN A 89 29.46 15.44 2.34
CA GLN A 89 30.18 16.40 1.50
C GLN A 89 30.58 17.61 2.35
N PHE A 90 29.65 18.28 3.01
CA PHE A 90 29.96 19.43 3.86
C PHE A 90 30.89 19.09 5.04
N GLY A 91 30.80 17.88 5.60
CA GLY A 91 31.58 17.47 6.77
C GLY A 91 33.01 17.00 6.45
N TYR A 92 33.21 16.37 5.30
CA TYR A 92 34.46 15.64 5.01
C TYR A 92 35.06 15.93 3.65
N VAL A 93 34.28 16.43 2.68
CA VAL A 93 34.74 16.70 1.31
C VAL A 93 34.60 18.20 1.04
N LYS A 94 35.64 18.96 1.41
CA LYS A 94 35.77 20.35 0.98
C LYS A 94 36.10 20.42 -0.51
#